data_AF-A0A966L9N0-F1
#
_entry.id   AF-A0A966L9N0-F1
#
_cell.length_a   1.000
_cell.length_b   1.000
_cell.length_c   1.000
_cell.angle_alpha   90.00
_cell.angle_beta   90.00
_cell.angle_gamma   90.00
#
_symmetry.space_group_name_H-M   'P 1'
#
loop_
_entity.id
_entity.type
_entity.pdbx_description
1 polymer ?
#
loop_
_entity_poly.entity_id
_entity_poly.type
_entity_poly.pdbx_seq_one_letter_code
_entity_poly.pdbx_strand_id
1 'polypeptide(L)' 'MRLFSPDLFRNFGIGFLFGAMLIVGANSGSWSGELAPAAQAAEPRANLATVTTPEFVIAPEGR' A
#
# COMPACT_ATOMS: atom_id res chain seq x y z
N MET A 1 21.45 26.42 11.47
CA MET A 1 21.53 25.10 12.13
C MET A 1 21.75 24.05 11.05
N ARG A 2 22.87 23.31 11.08
CA ARG A 2 23.19 22.34 10.04
C ARG A 2 22.39 21.07 10.34
N LEU A 3 21.22 20.91 9.72
CA LEU A 3 20.30 19.78 9.92
C LEU A 3 20.96 18.42 9.64
N PHE A 4 22.01 18.41 8.82
CA PHE A 4 22.71 17.20 8.37
C PHE A 4 24.17 17.27 8.82
N SER A 5 24.40 17.06 10.12
CA SER A 5 25.75 16.91 10.65
C SER A 5 26.22 15.45 10.53
N PRO A 6 27.52 15.22 10.32
CA PRO A 6 28.09 13.87 10.34
C PRO A 6 27.75 13.10 11.63
N ASP A 7 27.68 13.80 12.76
CA ASP A 7 27.33 13.21 14.05
C ASP A 7 25.88 12.73 14.10
N LEU A 8 24.94 13.45 13.46
CA LEU A 8 23.56 13.00 13.35
C LEU A 8 23.48 11.68 12.59
N PHE A 9 24.16 11.58 11.45
CA PHE A 9 24.19 10.34 10.66
C PHE A 9 24.88 9.19 11.41
N ARG A 10 25.95 9.45 12.17
CA ARG A 10 26.60 8.42 13.00
C ARG A 10 25.67 7.92 14.10
N ASN A 11 25.08 8.82 14.87
CA ASN A 11 24.25 8.44 16.02
C ASN A 11 22.96 7.76 15.55
N PHE A 12 22.31 8.32 14.52
CA PHE A 12 21.14 7.71 13.88
C PHE A 12 21.50 6.36 13.28
N GLY A 13 22.58 6.27 12.49
CA GLY A 13 22.99 5.04 11.82
C GLY A 13 23.32 3.92 12.80
N ILE A 14 24.05 4.22 13.89
CA ILE A 14 24.35 3.24 14.94
C ILE A 14 23.06 2.76 15.60
N GLY A 15 22.20 3.68 16.03
CA GLY A 15 20.92 3.33 16.66
C GLY A 15 20.01 2.52 15.74
N PHE A 16 19.94 2.90 14.46
CA PHE A 16 19.18 2.21 13.43
C PHE A 16 19.70 0.79 13.20
N LEU A 17 21.02 0.60 13.08
CA LEU A 17 21.61 -0.73 12.89
C LEU A 17 21.35 -1.65 14.08
N PHE A 18 21.55 -1.16 15.30
CA PHE A 18 21.24 -1.93 16.51
C PHE A 18 19.74 -2.28 16.58
N GLY A 19 18.86 -1.30 16.32
CA GLY A 19 17.41 -1.52 16.32
C GLY A 19 16.97 -2.53 15.25
N ALA A 20 17.46 -2.38 14.02
CA ALA A 20 17.17 -3.29 12.92
C ALA A 20 17.64 -4.72 13.24
N MET A 21 18.83 -4.87 13.81
CA MET A 21 19.36 -6.19 14.17
C MET A 21 18.54 -6.86 15.28
N LEU A 22 18.05 -6.09 16.26
CA LEU A 22 17.13 -6.60 17.28
C LEU A 22 15.78 -7.03 16.67
N ILE A 23 15.20 -6.23 15.78
CA ILE A 23 13.91 -6.53 15.12
C ILE A 23 14.04 -7.80 14.27
N VAL A 24 15.10 -7.90 13.45
CA VAL A 24 15.36 -9.07 12.59
C VAL A 24 15.60 -10.31 13.44
N GLY A 25 16.39 -10.21 14.51
CA GLY A 25 16.60 -11.32 15.44
C GLY A 25 15.29 -11.80 16.07
N ALA A 26 14.50 -10.87 16.60
CA ALA A 26 13.22 -11.16 17.25
C ALA A 26 12.16 -11.74 16.30
N ASN A 27 12.17 -11.36 15.02
CA ASN A 27 11.22 -11.83 14.01
C ASN A 27 11.79 -12.92 13.10
N SER A 28 13.00 -13.42 13.34
CA SER A 28 13.66 -14.40 12.47
C SER A 28 12.85 -15.68 12.23
N GLY A 29 11.99 -16.07 13.17
CA GLY A 29 11.08 -17.21 13.05
C GLY A 29 9.78 -16.96 12.30
N SER A 30 9.33 -15.71 12.12
CA SER A 30 8.03 -15.39 11.47
C SER A 30 8.13 -15.14 9.97
N TRP A 31 9.34 -14.89 9.46
CA TRP A 31 9.56 -14.52 8.05
C TRP A 31 9.26 -15.67 7.06
N SER A 32 9.26 -16.92 7.54
CA SER A 32 8.94 -18.09 6.72
C SER A 32 7.45 -18.40 6.62
N GLY A 33 6.59 -17.82 7.47
CA GLY A 33 5.17 -18.20 7.58
C GLY A 33 4.15 -17.07 7.43
N GLU A 34 4.56 -15.81 7.54
CA GLU A 34 3.64 -14.67 7.72
C GLU A 34 3.77 -13.57 6.66
N LEU A 35 4.22 -13.93 5.47
CA LEU A 35 3.97 -13.12 4.27
C LEU A 35 2.46 -13.21 4.00
N ALA A 36 1.71 -12.24 4.53
CA ALA A 36 0.28 -12.12 4.27
C ALA A 36 0.02 -12.26 2.76
N PRO A 37 -1.05 -12.98 2.36
CA PRO A 37 -1.39 -13.13 0.95
C PRO A 37 -1.39 -11.76 0.26
N ALA A 38 -0.79 -11.69 -0.92
CA ALA A 38 -0.78 -10.47 -1.72
C ALA A 38 -2.20 -9.89 -1.79
N ALA A 39 -2.35 -8.59 -1.53
CA ALA A 39 -3.64 -7.94 -1.54
C ALA A 39 -4.36 -8.23 -2.87
N GLN A 40 -5.44 -8.99 -2.82
CA GLN A 40 -6.22 -9.33 -4.01
C GLN A 40 -6.99 -8.09 -4.45
N ALA A 41 -6.70 -7.62 -5.66
CA ALA A 41 -7.50 -6.57 -6.28
C ALA A 41 -8.93 -7.10 -6.49
N ALA A 42 -9.92 -6.27 -6.20
CA ALA A 42 -11.31 -6.61 -6.49
C ALA A 42 -11.47 -6.78 -8.02
N GLU A 43 -12.11 -7.88 -8.42
CA GLU A 43 -12.44 -8.13 -9.82
C GLU A 43 -13.26 -6.95 -10.38
N PRO A 44 -12.86 -6.36 -11.52
CA PRO A 44 -13.66 -5.35 -12.19
C PRO A 44 -15.05 -5.92 -12.46
N ARG A 45 -16.09 -5.25 -11.97
CA ARG A 45 -17.48 -5.65 -12.19
C ARG A 45 -17.80 -5.52 -13.68
N ALA A 46 -17.58 -6.58 -14.45
CA ALA A 46 -17.81 -6.63 -15.90
C ALA A 46 -19.27 -6.41 -16.33
N ASN A 47 -20.21 -6.32 -15.38
CA ASN A 47 -21.65 -6.28 -15.64
C ASN A 47 -22.32 -4.90 -15.46
N LEU A 48 -21.58 -3.80 -15.28
CA LEU A 48 -22.19 -2.46 -15.26
C LEU A 48 -22.35 -1.83 -16.66
N ALA A 49 -21.73 -2.39 -17.70
CA ALA A 49 -21.82 -1.86 -19.05
C ALA A 49 -23.13 -2.24 -19.79
N THR A 50 -23.96 -3.14 -19.24
CA THR A 50 -25.15 -3.67 -19.95
C THR A 50 -26.47 -3.36 -19.25
N VAL A 51 -26.45 -2.62 -18.14
CA VAL A 51 -27.70 -2.19 -17.50
C VAL A 51 -27.93 -0.71 -17.79
N THR A 52 -28.15 -0.38 -19.06
CA THR A 52 -28.84 0.85 -19.42
C THR A 52 -30.32 0.61 -19.10
N THR A 53 -30.76 0.94 -17.88
CA THR A 53 -32.20 0.90 -17.59
C THR A 53 -32.90 1.97 -18.44
N PRO A 54 -34.08 1.65 -19.04
CA PRO A 54 -34.80 2.58 -19.92
C PRO A 54 -35.26 3.86 -19.21
N GLU A 55 -35.16 3.94 -17.88
CA GLU A 55 -35.49 5.15 -17.11
C GLU A 55 -34.54 6.33 -17.38
N PHE A 56 -33.32 6.07 -17.88
CA PHE A 56 -32.29 7.09 -18.13
C PHE A 56 -32.09 7.42 -19.61
N VAL A 57 -32.96 6.93 -20.51
CA VAL A 57 -32.92 7.29 -21.93
C VAL A 57 -33.67 8.61 -22.12
N ILE A 58 -32.92 9.71 -22.21
CA ILE A 58 -33.47 11.03 -22.59
C ILE A 58 -33.68 11.03 -24.10
N ALA A 59 -34.93 10.94 -24.56
CA ALA A 59 -35.25 11.12 -25.96
C ALA A 59 -34.99 12.59 -26.35
N PRO A 60 -34.35 12.87 -27.51
CA PRO A 60 -34.25 14.25 -27.98
C PRO A 60 -35.66 14.74 -28.34
N GLU A 61 -36.16 15.71 -27.58
CA GLU A 61 -37.41 16.42 -27.83
C GLU A 61 -37.34 17.05 -29.24
N GLY A 62 -38.03 16.44 -30.21
CA GLY A 62 -38.09 16.90 -31.59
C GLY A 62 -38.90 18.20 -31.68
N ARG A 63 -38.25 19.24 -32.18
CA ARG A 63 -38.86 20.46 -32.70
C ARG A 63 -38.35 20.70 -34.12
#